data_AF-A0A5B7V9H3-F1
#
_entry.id   AF-A0A5B7V9H3-F1
#
_cell.length_a   1.000
_cell.length_b   1.000
_cell.length_c   1.000
_cell.angle_alpha   90.00
_cell.angle_beta   90.00
_cell.angle_gamma   90.00
#
_symmetry.space_group_name_H-M   'P 1'
#
loop_
_entity.id
_entity.type
_entity.pdbx_description
1 polymer ?
#
loop_
_entity_poly.entity_id
_entity_poly.type
_entity_poly.pdbx_seq_one_letter_code
_entity_poly.pdbx_strand_id
1 'polypeptide(L)'
;MSDDPTLGFLKADVARFCTGLEELAPAIRLRLLVELRAELGELTDAALDEGMAAAKAEGWGLRQIGGQVGLSHEKVRYRLAQAAGKDESAGELS
;
A
#
# COMPACT_ATOMS: atom_id res chain seq x y z
N MET A 1 2.65 -17.06 8.66
CA MET A 1 3.42 -16.39 7.59
C MET A 1 2.78 -16.83 6.28
N SER A 2 2.52 -15.92 5.35
CA SER A 2 1.97 -16.30 4.04
C SER A 2 3.06 -16.99 3.22
N ASP A 3 2.76 -18.16 2.64
CA ASP A 3 3.66 -18.91 1.74
C ASP A 3 3.60 -18.39 0.29
N ASP A 4 3.11 -17.17 0.09
CA ASP A 4 3.01 -16.55 -1.24
C ASP A 4 4.42 -16.20 -1.79
N PRO A 5 4.83 -16.77 -2.93
CA PRO A 5 6.14 -16.51 -3.53
C PRO A 5 6.38 -15.03 -3.85
N THR A 6 5.33 -14.30 -4.21
CA THR A 6 5.38 -12.87 -4.57
C THR A 6 5.79 -12.02 -3.36
N LEU A 7 5.21 -12.32 -2.18
CA LEU A 7 5.62 -11.69 -0.93
C LEU A 7 7.05 -12.08 -0.53
N GLY A 8 7.46 -13.30 -0.86
CA GLY A 8 8.83 -13.78 -0.69
C GLY A 8 9.85 -12.94 -1.47
N PHE A 9 9.57 -12.62 -2.74
CA PHE A 9 10.45 -11.80 -3.58
C PHE A 9 10.58 -10.37 -3.04
N LEU A 10 9.46 -9.70 -2.72
CA LEU A 10 9.50 -8.35 -2.16
C LEU A 10 10.29 -8.29 -0.84
N LYS A 11 10.10 -9.29 0.03
CA LYS A 11 10.86 -9.40 1.28
C LYS A 11 12.37 -9.55 1.02
N ALA A 12 12.75 -10.35 0.02
CA ALA A 12 14.14 -10.53 -0.36
C ALA A 12 14.76 -9.23 -0.93
N ASP A 13 13.99 -8.48 -1.71
CA ASP A 13 14.44 -7.20 -2.29
C ASP A 13 14.62 -6.12 -1.21
N VAL A 14 13.68 -6.02 -0.27
CA VAL A 14 13.82 -5.13 0.91
C VAL A 14 15.01 -5.52 1.76
N ALA A 15 15.25 -6.82 1.98
CA ALA A 15 16.42 -7.30 2.71
C ALA A 15 17.72 -6.91 1.98
N ARG A 16 17.77 -7.10 0.66
CA ARG A 16 18.93 -6.71 -0.17
C ARG A 16 19.20 -5.21 -0.11
N PHE A 17 18.15 -4.39 -0.18
CA PHE A 17 18.27 -2.95 0.00
C PHE A 17 18.89 -2.63 1.38
N CYS A 18 18.36 -3.22 2.45
CA CYS A 18 18.84 -3.00 3.81
C CYS A 18 20.31 -3.39 4.00
N THR A 19 20.73 -4.55 3.47
CA THR A 19 22.15 -4.99 3.51
C THR A 19 23.05 -4.01 2.77
N GLY A 20 22.59 -3.45 1.65
CA GLY A 20 23.32 -2.43 0.90
C GLY A 20 23.58 -1.12 1.67
N LEU A 21 22.92 -0.90 2.82
CA LEU A 21 23.10 0.30 3.64
C LEU A 21 24.13 0.14 4.75
N GLU A 22 24.69 -1.05 4.98
CA GLU A 22 25.49 -1.35 6.17
C GLU A 22 26.78 -0.52 6.27
N GLU A 23 27.40 -0.22 5.14
CA GLU A 23 28.64 0.56 5.05
C GLU A 23 28.42 2.09 4.99
N LEU A 24 27.16 2.55 5.00
CA LEU A 24 26.84 3.97 4.94
C LEU A 24 26.92 4.64 6.32
N ALA A 25 27.21 5.94 6.33
CA ALA A 25 27.16 6.74 7.56
C ALA A 25 25.75 6.67 8.20
N PRO A 26 25.63 6.66 9.56
CA PRO A 26 24.36 6.44 10.24
C PRO A 26 23.21 7.36 9.80
N ALA A 27 23.50 8.65 9.58
CA ALA A 27 22.50 9.62 9.15
C ALA A 27 21.93 9.29 7.75
N ILE A 28 22.78 8.81 6.84
CA ILE A 28 22.37 8.43 5.48
C ILE A 28 21.52 7.17 5.54
N ARG A 29 21.94 6.16 6.32
CA ARG A 29 21.19 4.92 6.52
C ARG A 29 19.78 5.19 7.04
N LEU A 30 19.65 6.01 8.09
CA LEU A 30 18.33 6.33 8.67
C LEU A 30 17.44 7.07 7.67
N ARG A 31 17.97 8.03 6.92
CA ARG A 31 17.21 8.75 5.90
C ARG A 31 16.66 7.79 4.84
N LEU A 32 17.50 6.93 4.28
CA LEU A 32 17.10 5.99 3.23
C LEU A 32 16.08 4.95 3.72
N LEU A 33 16.17 4.52 4.99
CA LEU A 33 15.17 3.61 5.58
C LEU A 33 13.82 4.29 5.79
N VAL A 34 13.81 5.57 6.15
CA VAL A 34 12.58 6.37 6.26
C VAL A 34 11.95 6.56 4.89
N GLU A 35 12.75 6.90 3.87
CA GLU A 35 12.30 7.00 2.47
C GLU A 35 11.73 5.67 1.99
N LEU A 36 12.45 4.55 2.17
CA LEU A 36 11.94 3.22 1.81
C LEU A 36 10.59 2.91 2.47
N ARG A 37 10.44 3.21 3.77
CA ARG A 37 9.19 2.98 4.48
C ARG A 37 8.05 3.83 3.91
N ALA A 38 8.31 5.08 3.55
CA ALA A 38 7.32 5.97 2.97
C ALA A 38 6.87 5.44 1.60
N GLU A 39 7.82 5.13 0.71
CA GLU A 39 7.55 4.61 -0.64
C GLU A 39 6.75 3.30 -0.60
N LEU A 40 7.17 2.34 0.23
CA LEU A 40 6.42 1.09 0.40
C LEU A 40 5.02 1.33 0.99
N GLY A 41 4.89 2.28 1.90
CA GLY A 41 3.61 2.68 2.48
C GLY A 41 2.66 3.21 1.40
N GLU A 42 3.12 4.17 0.60
CA GLU A 42 2.33 4.77 -0.48
C GLU A 42 1.89 3.75 -1.53
N LEU A 43 2.82 2.89 -1.98
CA LEU A 43 2.53 1.84 -2.96
C LEU A 43 1.51 0.83 -2.43
N THR A 44 1.68 0.38 -1.18
CA THR A 44 0.76 -0.60 -0.60
C THR A 44 -0.59 0.00 -0.23
N ASP A 45 -0.65 1.28 0.16
CA ASP A 45 -1.90 1.98 0.38
C ASP A 45 -2.70 2.14 -0.92
N ALA A 46 -2.05 2.50 -2.02
CA ALA A 46 -2.71 2.58 -3.34
C ALA A 46 -3.25 1.21 -3.80
N ALA A 47 -2.43 0.16 -3.72
CA ALA A 47 -2.86 -1.19 -4.06
C ALA A 47 -4.02 -1.69 -3.17
N LEU A 48 -4.02 -1.30 -1.89
CA LEU A 48 -5.12 -1.63 -0.98
C LEU A 48 -6.42 -0.90 -1.38
N ASP A 49 -6.32 0.36 -1.79
CA ASP A 49 -7.46 1.15 -2.27
C ASP A 49 -8.07 0.54 -3.54
N GLU A 50 -7.24 0.14 -4.50
CA GLU A 50 -7.66 -0.59 -5.70
C GLU A 50 -8.33 -1.92 -5.35
N GLY A 51 -7.74 -2.72 -4.45
CA GLY A 51 -8.31 -3.99 -4.00
C GLY A 51 -9.67 -3.82 -3.31
N MET A 52 -9.83 -2.77 -2.49
CA MET A 52 -11.13 -2.44 -1.89
C MET A 52 -12.16 -2.02 -2.94
N ALA A 53 -11.75 -1.26 -3.96
CA ALA A 53 -12.64 -0.85 -5.05
C ALA A 53 -13.09 -2.04 -5.90
N ALA A 54 -12.19 -2.97 -6.22
CA ALA A 54 -12.50 -4.20 -6.92
C ALA A 54 -13.49 -5.07 -6.12
N ALA A 55 -13.24 -5.30 -4.83
CA ALA A 55 -14.17 -6.03 -3.97
C ALA A 55 -15.55 -5.33 -3.92
N LYS A 56 -15.57 -3.99 -3.90
CA LYS A 56 -16.82 -3.24 -3.94
C LYS A 56 -17.56 -3.41 -5.26
N ALA A 57 -16.86 -3.44 -6.40
CA ALA A 57 -17.42 -3.69 -7.73
C ALA A 57 -17.99 -5.11 -7.87
N GLU A 58 -17.39 -6.10 -7.19
CA GLU A 58 -17.93 -7.46 -7.05
C GLU A 58 -19.15 -7.55 -6.12
N GLY A 59 -19.60 -6.43 -5.54
CA GLY A 59 -20.81 -6.36 -4.71
C GLY A 59 -20.57 -6.59 -3.22
N TRP A 60 -19.32 -6.62 -2.76
CA TRP A 60 -19.04 -6.85 -1.34
C TRP A 60 -19.54 -5.68 -0.47
N GLY A 61 -20.01 -6.01 0.73
CA GLY A 61 -20.41 -5.03 1.73
C GLY A 61 -19.21 -4.38 2.43
N LEU A 62 -19.32 -3.10 2.84
CA LEU A 62 -18.21 -2.35 3.46
C LEU A 62 -17.67 -3.00 4.75
N ARG A 63 -18.52 -3.65 5.53
CA ARG A 63 -18.10 -4.38 6.75
C ARG A 63 -17.30 -5.63 6.41
N GLN A 64 -17.66 -6.33 5.34
CA GLN A 64 -16.94 -7.51 4.86
C GLN A 64 -15.55 -7.12 4.36
N ILE A 65 -15.47 -6.07 3.54
CA ILE A 65 -14.20 -5.52 3.07
C ILE A 65 -13.34 -5.10 4.26
N GLY A 66 -13.88 -4.30 5.18
CA GLY A 66 -13.17 -3.87 6.39
C GLY A 66 -12.63 -5.01 7.25
N GLY A 67 -13.40 -6.10 7.37
CA GLY A 67 -12.96 -7.32 8.05
C GLY A 67 -11.75 -7.98 7.39
N GLN A 68 -11.65 -7.98 6.06
CA GLN A 68 -10.51 -8.57 5.34
C GLN A 68 -9.24 -7.70 5.42
N VAL A 69 -9.40 -6.38 5.37
CA VAL A 69 -8.26 -5.44 5.33
C VAL A 69 -7.89 -4.88 6.71
N GLY A 70 -8.57 -5.30 7.78
CA GLY A 70 -8.31 -4.82 9.14
C GLY A 70 -8.70 -3.36 9.39
N LEU A 71 -9.66 -2.82 8.63
CA LEU A 71 -10.13 -1.44 8.75
C LEU A 71 -11.59 -1.39 9.21
N SER A 72 -11.98 -0.30 9.87
CA SER A 72 -13.40 -0.06 10.13
C SER A 72 -14.14 0.19 8.81
N HIS A 73 -15.41 -0.21 8.73
CA HIS A 73 -16.25 0.05 7.56
C HIS A 73 -16.34 1.54 7.18
N GLU A 74 -16.19 2.44 8.16
CA GLU A 74 -16.19 3.88 7.97
C GLU A 74 -14.89 4.35 7.30
N LYS A 75 -13.76 3.78 7.72
CA LYS A 75 -12.47 4.04 7.08
C LYS A 75 -12.44 3.50 5.64
N VAL A 76 -13.01 2.32 5.40
CA VAL A 76 -13.18 1.77 4.04
C VAL A 76 -14.00 2.71 3.17
N ARG A 77 -15.15 3.18 3.67
CA ARG A 77 -16.01 4.16 2.97
C ARG A 77 -15.25 5.44 2.61
N TYR A 78 -14.49 6.00 3.55
CA TYR A 78 -13.67 7.19 3.31
C TYR A 78 -12.62 6.94 2.22
N ARG A 79 -11.88 5.84 2.30
CA ARG A 79 -10.82 5.51 1.33
C ARG A 79 -11.37 5.30 -0.08
N LEU A 80 -12.50 4.60 -0.22
CA LEU A 80 -13.20 4.44 -1.51
C LEU A 80 -13.67 5.78 -2.11
N ALA A 81 -14.20 6.68 -1.27
CA ALA A 81 -14.63 8.00 -1.73
C ALA A 81 -13.43 8.87 -2.21
N GLN A 82 -12.30 8.81 -1.48
CA GLN A 82 -11.08 9.52 -1.87
C GLN A 82 -10.48 8.98 -3.17
N ALA A 83 -10.50 7.66 -3.37
CA ALA A 83 -10.03 7.04 -4.60
C ALA A 83 -10.88 7.44 -5.81
N ALA A 84 -12.21 7.42 -5.67
CA ALA A 84 -13.13 7.85 -6.73
C ALA A 84 -12.95 9.33 -7.13
N GLY A 85 -12.73 10.22 -6.16
CA GLY A 85 -12.47 11.63 -6.46
C GLY A 85 -11.10 11.92 -7.10
N LYS A 86 -10.14 10.99 -6.95
CA LYS A 86 -8.81 11.11 -7.57
C LYS A 86 -8.87 10.80 -9.08
N ASP A 87 -9.67 9.81 -9.48
CA ASP A 87 -9.90 9.46 -10.89
C ASP A 87 -10.62 10.57 -11.65
N GLU A 88 -11.61 11.24 -11.04
CA GLU A 88 -12.31 12.38 -11.67
C GLU A 88 -11.35 13.55 -11.95
N SER A 89 -10.40 13.84 -11.06
CA SER A 89 -9.41 14.91 -11.24
C SER A 89 -8.31 14.60 -12.27
N ALA A 90 -8.02 13.31 -12.50
CA ALA A 90 -7.02 12.89 -13.49
C ALA A 90 -7.54 12.94 -14.94
N GLY A 91 -8.87 12.86 -15.12
CA GLY A 91 -9.53 12.91 -16.43
C GLY A 91 -9.67 14.32 -17.04
N GLU A 92 -9.54 15.39 -16.26
CA GLU A 92 -9.70 16.78 -16.73
C GLU A 92 -8.44 17.40 -17.35
N LEU A 93 -7.31 16.68 -17.35
CA LEU A 93 -6.03 17.14 -17.90
C LEU A 93 -5.59 16.42 -19.19
N SER A 94 -6.49 15.67 -19.84
CA SER A 94 -6.23 14.98 -21.12
C SER A 94 -6.83 15.71 -22.33
#